data_AF-A0A9D0KY36-F1
#
_entry.id   AF-A0A9D0KY36-F1
#
_cell.length_a   1.000
_cell.length_b   1.000
_cell.length_c   1.000
_cell.angle_alpha   90.00
_cell.angle_beta   90.00
_cell.angle_gamma   90.00
#
_symmetry.space_group_name_H-M   'P 1'
#
loop_
_entity.id
_entity.type
_entity.pdbx_description
1 polymer ?
#
loop_
_entity_poly.entity_id
_entity_poly.type
_entity_poly.pdbx_seq_one_letter_code
_entity_poly.pdbx_strand_id
1 'polypeptide(L)' 'FYEKIKDMDGITKEDFKKITKEIQKETGIKGKGLFMPIRVALTGETSGVDIATLIEVIGIERVKHRIKRALEYFG' A
#
# COMPACT_ATOMS: atom_id res chain seq x y z
N PHE A 1 -0.30 -2.52 6.68
CA PHE A 1 0.42 -2.48 5.38
C PHE A 1 1.87 -2.06 5.56
N TYR A 2 2.15 -0.87 6.11
CA TYR A 2 3.52 -0.39 6.35
C TYR A 2 4.43 -1.42 7.03
N GLU A 3 3.95 -2.04 8.11
CA GLU A 3 4.69 -3.09 8.84
C GLU A 3 5.14 -4.27 7.99
N LYS A 4 4.41 -4.62 6.93
CA LYS A 4 4.77 -5.73 6.03
C LYS A 4 5.83 -5.33 4.99
N ILE A 5 6.02 -4.03 4.75
CA ILE A 5 6.90 -3.52 3.69
C ILE A 5 8.13 -2.76 4.21
N LYS A 6 8.18 -2.40 5.50
CA LYS A 6 9.21 -1.52 6.08
C LYS A 6 10.63 -2.07 5.91
N ASP A 7 10.79 -3.39 5.92
CA ASP A 7 12.08 -4.08 5.83
C ASP A 7 12.37 -4.66 4.42
N MET A 8 11.56 -4.32 3.41
CA MET A 8 11.73 -4.81 2.03
C MET A 8 12.63 -3.88 1.21
N ASP A 9 13.55 -4.44 0.42
CA ASP A 9 14.43 -3.66 -0.49
C ASP A 9 13.85 -3.47 -1.90
N GLY A 10 12.72 -4.11 -2.20
CA GLY A 10 11.99 -3.99 -3.46
C GLY A 10 10.53 -4.40 -3.31
N ILE A 11 9.69 -4.02 -4.27
CA ILE A 11 8.28 -4.42 -4.30
C ILE A 11 7.79 -4.54 -5.75
N THR A 12 7.23 -5.68 -6.09
CA THR A 12 6.58 -5.94 -7.37
C THR A 12 5.05 -5.90 -7.24
N LYS A 13 4.33 -5.94 -8.37
CA LYS A 13 2.86 -6.10 -8.33
C LYS A 13 2.44 -7.39 -7.63
N GLU A 14 3.22 -8.46 -7.77
CA GLU A 14 2.93 -9.75 -7.15
C GLU A 14 3.10 -9.71 -5.64
N ASP A 15 4.16 -9.07 -5.15
CA ASP A 15 4.39 -8.88 -3.72
C ASP A 15 3.25 -8.08 -3.09
N PHE A 16 2.83 -7.01 -3.73
CA PHE A 16 1.68 -6.22 -3.27
C PHE A 16 0.40 -7.06 -3.17
N LYS A 17 0.11 -7.90 -4.17
CA LYS A 17 -1.05 -8.81 -4.15
C LYS A 17 -0.95 -9.84 -3.02
N LYS A 18 0.24 -10.40 -2.76
CA LYS A 18 0.47 -11.33 -1.65
C LYS A 18 0.25 -10.66 -0.30
N ILE A 19 0.90 -9.52 -0.07
CA ILE A 19 0.80 -8.72 1.16
C ILE A 19 -0.65 -8.31 1.45
N THR A 20 -1.36 -7.80 0.45
CA THR A 20 -2.76 -7.39 0.64
C THR A 20 -3.67 -8.59 0.90
N LYS A 21 -3.43 -9.75 0.29
CA LYS A 21 -4.16 -10.99 0.59
C LYS A 21 -3.90 -11.49 2.01
N GLU A 22 -2.69 -11.36 2.53
CA GLU A 22 -2.39 -11.67 3.93
C GLU A 22 -3.14 -10.73 4.88
N ILE A 23 -3.09 -9.42 4.63
CA ILE A 23 -3.82 -8.43 5.44
C ILE A 23 -5.33 -8.74 5.43
N GLN A 24 -5.89 -9.12 4.29
CA GLN A 24 -7.30 -9.52 4.19
C GLN A 24 -7.64 -10.73 5.06
N LYS A 25 -6.71 -11.69 5.18
CA LYS A 25 -6.89 -12.87 6.04
C LYS A 25 -6.75 -12.53 7.52
N GLU A 26 -5.75 -11.71 7.87
CA GLU A 26 -5.44 -11.33 9.26
C GLU A 26 -6.51 -10.41 9.86
N THR A 27 -7.02 -9.46 9.07
CA THR A 27 -7.89 -8.38 9.56
C THR A 27 -9.37 -8.54 9.17
N GLY A 28 -9.66 -9.39 8.18
CA GLY A 28 -10.99 -9.48 7.56
C GLY A 28 -11.36 -8.30 6.65
N ILE A 29 -10.57 -7.21 6.62
CA ILE A 29 -10.84 -6.01 5.83
C ILE A 29 -10.60 -6.31 4.34
N LYS A 30 -11.57 -6.00 3.48
CA LYS A 30 -11.55 -6.33 2.05
C LYS A 30 -12.00 -5.16 1.17
N GLY A 31 -11.73 -5.27 -0.13
CA GLY A 31 -12.19 -4.33 -1.14
C GLY A 31 -11.79 -2.90 -0.83
N LYS A 32 -12.74 -1.96 -0.95
CA LYS A 32 -12.49 -0.52 -0.74
C LYS A 32 -11.87 -0.21 0.63
N GLY A 33 -12.27 -0.92 1.69
CA GLY A 33 -11.74 -0.69 3.04
C GLY A 33 -10.23 -0.94 3.18
N LEU A 34 -9.65 -1.79 2.32
CA LEU A 34 -8.20 -2.01 2.29
C LEU A 34 -7.50 -1.16 1.23
N PHE A 35 -8.04 -1.13 0.02
CA PHE A 35 -7.34 -0.53 -1.12
C PHE A 35 -7.45 1.01 -1.16
N MET A 36 -8.56 1.58 -0.70
CA MET A 36 -8.76 3.02 -0.69
C MET A 36 -7.79 3.76 0.25
N PRO A 37 -7.60 3.38 1.52
CA PRO A 37 -6.64 4.08 2.38
C PRO A 37 -5.20 3.96 1.87
N ILE A 38 -4.82 2.80 1.30
CA ILE A 38 -3.51 2.64 0.65
C ILE A 38 -3.39 3.59 -0.54
N ARG A 39 -4.42 3.70 -1.39
CA ARG A 39 -4.42 4.62 -2.53
C ARG A 39 -4.22 6.07 -2.07
N VAL A 40 -5.04 6.53 -1.13
CA VAL A 40 -4.98 7.91 -0.63
C VAL A 40 -3.60 8.19 -0.04
N ALA A 41 -3.03 7.26 0.73
CA ALA A 41 -1.68 7.41 1.26
C ALA A 41 -0.60 7.49 0.17
N LEU A 42 -0.79 6.84 -0.98
CA LEU A 42 0.17 6.83 -2.08
C LEU A 42 0.00 7.99 -3.08
N THR A 43 -1.22 8.45 -3.31
CA THR A 43 -1.52 9.42 -4.39
C THR A 43 -2.19 10.70 -3.92
N GLY A 44 -2.77 10.71 -2.72
CA GLY A 44 -3.67 11.79 -2.28
C GLY A 44 -5.05 11.76 -2.96
N GLU A 45 -5.32 10.75 -3.80
CA GLU A 45 -6.57 10.64 -4.57
C GLU A 45 -7.37 9.41 -4.18
N THR A 46 -8.70 9.48 -4.37
CA THR A 46 -9.61 8.35 -4.12
C THR A 46 -9.82 7.45 -5.35
N SER A 47 -9.32 7.87 -6.52
CA SER A 47 -9.42 7.18 -7.81
C SER A 47 -8.07 7.16 -8.55
N GLY A 48 -8.04 6.61 -9.76
CA GLY A 48 -6.85 6.58 -10.62
C GLY A 48 -6.44 5.17 -11.04
N VAL A 49 -5.19 5.04 -11.51
CA VAL A 49 -4.64 3.79 -12.08
C VAL A 49 -4.57 2.63 -11.07
N ASP A 50 -4.26 1.44 -11.56
CA ASP A 50 -4.05 0.25 -10.75
C ASP A 50 -2.94 0.47 -9.69
N ILE A 51 -3.26 0.21 -8.42
CA ILE A 51 -2.38 0.45 -7.28
C ILE A 51 -1.17 -0.50 -7.32
N ALA A 52 -1.37 -1.75 -7.72
CA ALA A 52 -0.29 -2.72 -7.78
C ALA A 52 0.79 -2.27 -8.79
N THR A 53 0.34 -1.79 -9.95
CA THR A 53 1.22 -1.19 -10.96
C THR A 53 1.90 0.08 -10.47
N LEU A 54 1.15 0.98 -9.83
CA LEU A 54 1.72 2.22 -9.28
C LEU A 54 2.89 1.93 -8.33
N ILE A 55 2.70 1.00 -7.40
CA ILE A 55 3.68 0.63 -6.37
C ILE A 55 4.99 0.13 -6.98
N GLU A 56 4.90 -0.72 -7.99
CA GLU A 56 6.07 -1.23 -8.71
C GLU A 56 6.81 -0.11 -9.47
N VAL A 57 6.06 0.79 -10.11
CA VAL A 57 6.65 1.90 -10.89
C VAL A 57 7.35 2.94 -10.02
N ILE A 58 6.76 3.30 -8.87
CA ILE A 58 7.35 4.33 -7.99
C ILE A 58 8.46 3.76 -7.09
N GLY A 59 8.52 2.45 -6.91
CA GLY A 59 9.52 1.76 -6.11
C GLY A 59 9.27 1.82 -4.60
N ILE A 60 9.84 0.84 -3.89
CA ILE A 60 9.58 0.60 -2.46
C ILE A 60 9.89 1.79 -1.56
N GLU A 61 10.98 2.51 -1.82
CA GLU A 61 11.40 3.63 -0.97
C GLU A 61 10.37 4.77 -0.98
N ARG A 62 9.80 5.08 -2.15
CA ARG A 62 8.71 6.07 -2.26
C ARG A 62 7.44 5.56 -1.60
N VAL A 63 7.12 4.28 -1.74
CA VAL A 63 5.95 3.66 -1.10
C VAL A 63 6.07 3.77 0.42
N LYS A 64 7.18 3.35 1.01
CA LYS A 64 7.45 3.46 2.46
C LYS A 64 7.32 4.89 2.93
N HIS A 65 8.00 5.83 2.26
CA HIS A 65 7.97 7.24 2.62
C HIS A 65 6.54 7.82 2.62
N ARG A 66 5.77 7.58 1.55
CA ARG A 66 4.40 8.12 1.42
C ARG A 66 3.44 7.50 2.44
N ILE A 67 3.51 6.19 2.64
CA ILE A 67 2.69 5.49 3.65
C ILE A 67 3.04 5.96 5.05
N LYS A 68 4.32 6.09 5.39
CA LYS A 68 4.77 6.58 6.70
C LYS A 68 4.24 7.99 6.97
N ARG A 69 4.37 8.90 5.99
CA ARG A 69 3.82 10.25 6.11
C ARG A 69 2.31 10.22 6.35
N ALA A 70 1.56 9.42 5.61
CA ALA A 70 0.12 9.30 5.82
C ALA A 70 -0.23 8.80 7.23
N LEU A 71 0.54 7.84 7.78
CA LEU A 71 0.38 7.39 9.16
C LEU A 71 0.70 8.50 10.18
N GLU A 72 1.69 9.35 9.92
CA GLU A 72 2.00 10.50 10.80
C GLU A 72 0.91 11.59 10.76
N TYR A 73 0.19 11.74 9.64
CA TYR A 73 -0.91 12.72 9.51
C TYR A 73 -2.25 12.21 10.05
N PHE A 74 -2.53 10.91 9.95
CA PHE A 74 -3.85 10.32 10.24
C PHE A 74 -3.87 9.33 11.41
N GLY A 75 -2.70 8.89 11.90
CA GLY A 75 -2.56 7.97 13.03
C GLY A 75 -2.42 8.71 14.35
#